data_AF-A0A6A4IFV5-F1
#
_entry.id   AF-A0A6A4IFV5-F1
#
_cell.length_a   1.000
_cell.length_b   1.000
_cell.length_c   1.000
_cell.angle_alpha   90.00
_cell.angle_beta   90.00
_cell.angle_gamma   90.00
#
_symmetry.space_group_name_H-M   'P 1'
#
loop_
_entity.id
_entity.type
_entity.pdbx_description
1 polymer ?
#
loop_
_entity_poly.entity_id
_entity_poly.type
_entity_poly.pdbx_seq_one_letter_code
_entity_poly.pdbx_strand_id
1 'polypeptide(L)' 'APIGQRADFKDVFVRGQRYTLCAAMSLKGYIATRVVEGSFDTSEYVSFLLDDVVCILHYYW' A
#
# COMPACT_ATOMS: atom_id res chain seq x y z
N ALA A 1 -1.33 -30.76 -11.20
CA ALA A 1 -0.04 -30.09 -11.49
C ALA A 1 1.01 -30.61 -10.51
N PRO A 2 2.29 -30.74 -10.90
CA PRO A 2 3.33 -31.24 -9.99
C PRO A 2 3.62 -30.24 -8.86
N ILE A 3 4.02 -30.74 -7.69
CA ILE A 3 4.32 -29.95 -6.50
C ILE A 3 5.73 -29.31 -6.66
N GLY A 4 5.85 -28.01 -6.42
CA GLY A 4 7.14 -27.31 -6.34
C GLY A 4 7.67 -26.71 -7.64
N GLN A 5 6.89 -26.71 -8.73
CA GLN A 5 7.27 -26.00 -9.94
C GLN A 5 6.86 -24.52 -9.86
N ARG A 6 7.78 -23.59 -10.17
CA ARG A 6 7.47 -22.16 -10.28
C ARG A 6 6.35 -22.00 -11.30
N ALA A 7 5.28 -21.31 -10.91
CA ALA A 7 4.20 -21.00 -11.84
C ALA A 7 4.72 -20.01 -12.88
N ASP A 8 5.09 -20.51 -14.05
CA ASP A 8 5.36 -19.69 -15.23
C ASP A 8 4.01 -19.30 -15.85
N PHE A 9 3.46 -18.19 -15.35
CA PHE A 9 2.22 -17.63 -15.84
C PHE A 9 2.52 -16.74 -17.05
N LYS A 10 2.57 -17.32 -18.25
CA LYS A 10 2.58 -16.58 -19.52
C LYS A 10 1.15 -16.25 -19.92
N ASP A 11 0.55 -15.31 -19.21
CA ASP A 11 -0.69 -14.69 -19.68
C ASP A 11 -0.42 -13.23 -20.02
N VAL A 12 -1.13 -12.73 -21.03
CA VAL A 12 -1.06 -11.35 -21.50
C VAL A 12 -1.83 -10.49 -20.50
N PHE A 13 -1.35 -10.46 -19.27
CA PHE A 13 -1.80 -9.48 -18.30
C PHE A 13 -1.32 -8.12 -18.79
N VAL A 14 -2.11 -7.49 -19.66
CA VAL A 14 -2.19 -6.03 -19.74
C VAL A 14 -2.79 -5.62 -18.40
N ARG A 15 -2.02 -5.74 -17.31
CA ARG A 15 -2.36 -5.06 -16.07
C ARG A 15 -2.20 -3.61 -16.48
N GLY A 16 -3.33 -2.94 -16.72
CA GLY A 16 -3.35 -1.50 -16.87
C GLY A 16 -2.76 -0.84 -15.63
N GLN A 17 -3.08 0.42 -15.39
CA GLN A 17 -2.47 1.10 -14.27
C GLN A 17 -2.77 0.39 -12.94
N ARG A 18 -1.71 -0.01 -12.23
CA ARG A 18 -1.84 -0.61 -10.89
C ARG A 18 -1.80 0.50 -9.87
N TYR A 19 -2.59 0.34 -8.82
CA TYR A 19 -2.56 1.24 -7.68
C TYR A 19 -2.45 0.41 -6.40
N THR A 20 -1.66 0.91 -5.47
CA THR A 20 -1.56 0.43 -4.10
C THR A 20 -2.27 1.44 -3.20
N LEU A 21 -3.20 0.96 -2.38
CA LEU A 21 -3.86 1.76 -1.36
C LEU A 21 -3.22 1.45 -0.01
N CYS A 22 -2.65 2.48 0.63
CA CYS A 22 -2.21 2.41 2.02
C CYS A 22 -3.22 3.15 2.90
N ALA A 23 -3.61 2.53 4.01
CA ALA A 23 -4.56 3.10 4.94
C ALA A 23 -4.09 2.90 6.38
N ALA A 24 -4.03 3.99 7.14
CA ALA A 24 -3.89 3.96 8.59
C ALA A 24 -5.29 4.06 9.20
N MET A 25 -5.57 3.23 10.22
CA MET A 25 -6.89 3.10 10.82
C MET A 25 -6.81 3.13 12.35
N SER A 26 -7.87 3.65 12.96
CA SER A 26 -8.16 3.56 14.39
C SER A 26 -9.45 2.79 14.62
N LEU A 27 -9.83 2.56 15.88
CA LEU A 27 -11.13 1.99 16.24
C LEU A 27 -12.33 2.83 15.75
N LYS A 28 -12.11 4.11 15.43
CA LYS A 28 -13.14 5.03 14.91
C LYS A 28 -13.19 5.07 13.36
N GLY A 29 -12.32 4.31 12.68
CA GLY A 29 -12.23 4.28 11.23
C GLY A 29 -10.89 4.80 10.70
N TYR A 30 -10.86 5.13 9.41
CA TYR A 30 -9.67 5.64 8.72
C TYR A 30 -9.16 6.94 9.34
N ILE A 31 -7.86 6.99 9.61
CA ILE A 31 -7.18 8.21 10.05
C ILE A 31 -6.35 8.83 8.92
N ALA A 32 -5.76 8.02 8.03
CA ALA A 32 -5.06 8.51 6.84
C ALA A 32 -5.15 7.49 5.71
N THR A 33 -5.15 7.96 4.46
CA THR A 33 -5.16 7.11 3.26
C THR A 33 -4.30 7.70 2.15
N ARG A 34 -3.53 6.86 1.45
CA ARG A 34 -2.71 7.27 0.30
C ARG A 34 -2.85 6.24 -0.82
N VAL A 35 -3.08 6.72 -2.04
CA VAL A 35 -3.05 5.89 -3.25
C VAL A 35 -1.74 6.15 -3.96
N VAL A 36 -1.01 5.08 -4.25
CA VAL A 36 0.27 5.11 -4.97
C VAL A 36 0.13 4.33 -6.25
N GLU A 37 0.62 4.88 -7.35
CA GLU A 37 0.66 4.17 -8.62
C GLU A 37 1.79 3.14 -8.62
N GLY A 38 1.46 1.88 -8.94
CA GLY A 38 2.42 0.79 -8.96
C GLY A 38 2.66 0.16 -7.59
N SER A 39 3.92 -0.17 -7.32
CA SER A 39 4.36 -0.78 -6.06
C SER A 39 4.58 0.31 -5.01
N PHE A 40 4.44 -0.06 -3.74
CA PHE A 40 4.68 0.83 -2.61
C PHE A 40 5.94 0.38 -1.87
N ASP A 41 6.98 1.20 -1.87
CA ASP A 41 8.27 0.87 -1.29
C ASP A 41 8.46 1.39 0.15
N THR A 42 9.58 1.02 0.78
CA THR A 42 9.87 1.41 2.16
C THR A 42 9.97 2.92 2.33
N SER A 43 10.53 3.65 1.37
CA SER A 43 10.65 5.11 1.47
C SER A 43 9.30 5.81 1.34
N GLU A 44 8.44 5.32 0.44
CA GLU A 44 7.07 5.81 0.29
C GLU A 44 6.19 5.47 1.51
N TYR A 45 6.45 4.32 2.15
CA TYR A 45 5.78 3.96 3.40
C TYR A 45 6.23 4.84 4.57
N VAL A 46 7.54 5.10 4.70
CA VAL A 46 8.05 5.99 5.75
C VAL A 46 7.51 7.41 5.57
N SER A 47 7.46 7.93 4.34
CA SER A 47 6.85 9.24 4.09
C SER A 47 5.35 9.24 4.39
N PHE A 48 4.61 8.16 4.09
CA PHE A 48 3.22 8.02 4.51
C PHE A 48 3.05 8.13 6.03
N LEU A 49 3.93 7.48 6.79
CA LEU A 49 3.88 7.59 8.25
C LEU A 49 4.16 9.01 8.74
N LEU A 50 5.21 9.64 8.25
CA LEU A 50 5.62 10.97 8.74
C LEU A 50 4.64 12.07 8.30
N ASP A 51 4.26 12.07 7.03
CA ASP A 51 3.51 13.17 6.43
C ASP A 51 2.01 13.03 6.71
N ASP A 52 1.46 11.82 6.66
CA ASP A 52 0.01 11.61 6.75
C ASP A 52 -0.44 11.10 8.12
N VAL A 53 0.36 10.27 8.81
CA VAL A 53 -0.09 9.61 10.07
C VAL A 53 0.35 10.38 11.31
N VAL A 54 1.65 10.69 11.43
CA VAL A 54 2.21 11.37 12.62
C VAL A 54 1.63 12.76 12.78
N CYS A 55 1.46 13.50 11.67
CA CYS A 55 0.78 14.79 11.67
C CYS A 55 -0.56 14.74 12.38
N ILE A 56 -1.36 13.70 12.13
CA ILE A 56 -2.68 13.54 12.74
C ILE A 56 -2.57 13.19 14.22
N LEU A 57 -1.70 12.23 14.58
CA LEU A 57 -1.54 11.80 15.97
C LEU A 57 -1.01 12.91 16.89
N HIS A 58 -0.15 13.79 16.38
CA HIS A 58 0.38 14.93 17.13
C HIS A 58 -0.68 16.00 17.45
N TYR A 59 -1.81 16.05 16.73
CA TYR A 59 -2.95 16.92 17.08
C TYR A 59 -3.84 16.35 18.21
N TYR A 60 -3.71 15.06 18.53
CA TYR A 60 -4.54 14.37 19.53
C TYR A 60 -3.84 14.10 20.87
N TRP A 61 -2.61 14.59 21.04
CA TRP A 61 -1.83 14.59 22.29
C TRP A 61 -1.51 16.02 22.71
#